data_AF-A0A370BC09-F1
#
_entry.id   AF-A0A370BC09-F1
#
_cell.length_a   1.000
_cell.length_b   1.000
_cell.length_c   1.000
_cell.angle_alpha   90.00
_cell.angle_beta   90.00
_cell.angle_gamma   90.00
#
_symmetry.space_group_name_H-M   'P 1'
#
loop_
_entity.id
_entity.type
_entity.pdbx_description
1 polymer ?
#
loop_
_entity_poly.entity_id
_entity_poly.type
_entity_poly.pdbx_seq_one_letter_code
_entity_poly.pdbx_strand_id
1 'polypeptide(L)'
;MKIRTFIATASLASLVASGGLVALAGSAQAALTTTCVGDGGAVTVNTDLVVPAGKSCTLTGTKVKGTVTVEPGADLVAAGATFNGAVEVGADAYLDLTDTTVKGALNARSAFGTHLEETTVKGGISAQRGFVYAVDSTLAGAVKGEAGELYVSGSTLSGSLTGESNQYTDVYDSSVKGALTVSGNTLGGILCASEVHGNTVYKDNKDALQLGGEGLLGSCRGATYLGGDLAVTGNTANAVLDNTIVRGGLTATGNTPVLKVGDLARVRGTTTGETAAAGASAARSARAAVQDRGGELAAKAEERAAAARADARAAGKSRL
;
A
#
# COMPACT_ATOMS: atom_id res chain seq x y z
N MET A 1 -70.99 -41.29 17.90
CA MET A 1 -72.05 -40.56 17.16
C MET A 1 -71.61 -40.46 15.70
N LYS A 2 -72.34 -41.16 14.81
CA LYS A 2 -72.40 -41.08 13.32
C LYS A 2 -71.11 -40.97 12.49
N ILE A 3 -70.72 -42.14 11.99
CA ILE A 3 -70.03 -42.40 10.71
C ILE A 3 -70.87 -41.88 9.54
N ARG A 4 -70.24 -41.24 8.54
CA ARG A 4 -70.75 -41.16 7.16
C ARG A 4 -69.62 -41.27 6.15
N THR A 5 -69.50 -42.46 5.60
CA THR A 5 -68.79 -42.82 4.37
C THR A 5 -69.73 -42.57 3.19
N PHE A 6 -69.30 -41.86 2.14
CA PHE A 6 -69.98 -41.92 0.83
C PHE A 6 -68.97 -41.79 -0.33
N ILE A 7 -68.77 -42.95 -0.97
CA ILE A 7 -68.79 -43.23 -2.42
C ILE A 7 -67.76 -42.56 -3.34
N ALA A 8 -66.90 -43.44 -3.86
CA ALA A 8 -66.12 -43.30 -5.09
C ALA A 8 -67.00 -43.37 -6.34
N THR A 9 -66.62 -42.64 -7.40
CA THR A 9 -66.70 -43.14 -8.78
C THR A 9 -65.61 -42.48 -9.62
N ALA A 10 -64.85 -43.34 -10.29
CA ALA A 10 -63.78 -43.00 -11.22
C ALA A 10 -64.35 -42.85 -12.63
N SER A 11 -63.68 -42.04 -13.47
CA SER A 11 -63.67 -42.24 -14.92
C SER A 11 -62.37 -41.69 -15.48
N LEU A 12 -61.68 -42.58 -16.20
CA LEU A 12 -60.35 -42.46 -16.78
C LEU A 12 -60.38 -41.65 -18.08
N ALA A 13 -59.32 -40.87 -18.33
CA ALA A 13 -58.84 -40.61 -19.68
C ALA A 13 -57.32 -40.39 -19.64
N SER A 14 -56.63 -41.36 -20.20
CA SER A 14 -55.17 -41.51 -20.27
C SER A 14 -54.59 -40.65 -21.38
N LEU A 15 -53.48 -39.93 -21.14
CA LEU A 15 -52.50 -39.65 -22.19
C LEU A 15 -51.06 -39.79 -21.66
N VAL A 16 -50.31 -40.61 -22.38
CA VAL A 16 -48.92 -40.99 -22.16
C VAL A 16 -48.00 -39.91 -22.72
N ALA A 17 -47.00 -39.48 -21.96
CA ALA A 17 -45.78 -38.89 -22.51
C ALA A 17 -44.62 -39.05 -21.52
N SER A 18 -43.79 -40.04 -21.83
CA SER A 18 -42.45 -40.27 -21.29
C SER A 18 -41.59 -39.02 -21.52
N GLY A 19 -41.23 -38.30 -20.46
CA GLY A 19 -40.33 -37.15 -20.51
C GLY A 19 -39.28 -37.30 -19.41
N GLY A 20 -38.05 -37.62 -19.81
CA GLY A 20 -36.96 -37.98 -18.92
C GLY A 20 -36.63 -36.91 -17.87
N LEU A 21 -36.16 -37.39 -16.71
CA LEU A 21 -35.40 -36.57 -15.78
C LEU A 21 -34.18 -35.99 -16.52
N VAL A 22 -34.29 -34.76 -16.99
CA VAL A 22 -33.10 -33.94 -17.26
C VAL A 22 -32.60 -33.51 -15.89
N ALA A 23 -31.74 -34.33 -15.29
CA ALA A 23 -30.82 -33.86 -14.29
C ALA A 23 -29.97 -32.78 -14.98
N LEU A 24 -30.35 -31.53 -14.78
CA LEU A 24 -29.45 -30.40 -15.00
C LEU A 24 -28.32 -30.58 -13.99
N ALA A 25 -27.32 -31.38 -14.35
CA ALA A 25 -25.99 -31.28 -13.80
C ALA A 25 -25.48 -29.90 -14.25
N GLY A 26 -25.91 -28.86 -13.55
CA GLY A 26 -25.23 -27.58 -13.59
C GLY A 26 -23.78 -27.91 -13.27
N SER A 27 -22.89 -27.67 -14.23
CA SER A 27 -21.47 -27.70 -13.98
C SER A 27 -21.23 -26.69 -12.87
N ALA A 28 -21.08 -27.18 -11.64
CA ALA A 28 -20.41 -26.42 -10.62
C ALA A 28 -18.97 -26.27 -11.10
N GLN A 29 -18.69 -25.27 -11.93
CA GLN A 29 -17.36 -24.68 -11.95
C GLN A 29 -17.18 -24.02 -10.58
N ALA A 30 -16.97 -24.83 -9.55
CA ALA A 30 -16.35 -24.37 -8.34
C ALA A 30 -15.01 -23.77 -8.80
N ALA A 31 -14.87 -22.45 -8.70
CA ALA A 31 -13.55 -21.85 -8.77
C ALA A 31 -12.73 -22.56 -7.68
N LEU A 32 -11.83 -23.45 -8.10
CA LEU A 32 -11.04 -24.27 -7.19
C LEU A 32 -10.04 -23.34 -6.52
N THR A 33 -10.39 -22.76 -5.38
CA THR A 33 -9.44 -21.99 -4.57
C THR A 33 -8.50 -22.94 -3.84
N THR A 34 -7.21 -22.64 -3.85
CA THR A 34 -6.20 -23.34 -3.07
C THR A 34 -6.00 -22.59 -1.76
N THR A 35 -6.24 -23.27 -0.65
CA THR A 35 -6.04 -22.68 0.67
C THR A 35 -4.59 -22.85 1.13
N CYS A 36 -3.95 -21.76 1.56
CA CYS A 36 -2.68 -21.82 2.26
C CYS A 36 -2.88 -21.57 3.77
N VAL A 37 -2.51 -22.56 4.57
CA VAL A 37 -2.25 -22.42 6.00
C VAL A 37 -0.93 -23.13 6.29
N GLY A 38 -0.03 -22.49 7.02
CA GLY A 38 1.29 -23.05 7.34
C GLY A 38 2.38 -22.74 6.31
N ASP A 39 3.43 -23.56 6.30
CA ASP A 39 4.61 -23.34 5.45
C ASP A 39 4.46 -23.98 4.06
N GLY A 40 4.38 -23.13 3.04
CA GLY A 40 4.38 -23.47 1.62
C GLY A 40 5.76 -23.37 0.98
N GLY A 41 6.15 -24.38 0.21
CA GLY A 41 7.43 -24.42 -0.50
C GLY A 41 7.36 -23.94 -1.95
N ALA A 42 8.43 -24.24 -2.70
CA ALA A 42 8.55 -23.89 -4.11
C ALA A 42 7.65 -24.78 -4.99
N VAL A 43 6.39 -24.40 -5.11
CA VAL A 43 5.36 -25.09 -5.91
C VAL A 43 4.63 -24.12 -6.83
N THR A 44 3.87 -24.64 -7.80
CA THR A 44 3.01 -23.83 -8.66
C THR A 44 1.54 -24.10 -8.33
N VAL A 45 0.89 -23.10 -7.75
CA VAL A 45 -0.57 -23.07 -7.54
C VAL A 45 -1.23 -22.61 -8.85
N ASN A 46 -1.97 -23.51 -9.49
CA ASN A 46 -2.57 -23.25 -10.80
C ASN A 46 -3.87 -22.44 -10.76
N THR A 47 -4.36 -22.15 -9.57
CA THR A 47 -5.63 -21.48 -9.31
C THR A 47 -5.43 -20.27 -8.38
N ASP A 48 -6.52 -19.70 -7.89
CA ASP A 48 -6.48 -18.66 -6.87
C ASP A 48 -5.97 -19.23 -5.54
N LEU A 49 -5.16 -18.45 -4.82
CA LEU A 49 -4.67 -18.79 -3.49
C LEU A 49 -5.41 -17.97 -2.43
N VAL A 50 -5.89 -18.61 -1.37
CA VAL A 50 -6.54 -17.93 -0.24
C VAL A 50 -5.79 -18.27 1.05
N VAL A 51 -5.38 -17.26 1.81
CA VAL A 51 -5.00 -17.40 3.22
C VAL A 51 -6.26 -17.11 4.05
N PRO A 52 -6.85 -18.09 4.74
CA PRO A 52 -8.12 -17.91 5.44
C PRO A 52 -8.03 -16.94 6.60
N ALA A 53 -9.15 -16.35 6.97
CA ALA A 53 -9.23 -15.37 8.05
C ALA A 53 -8.54 -15.86 9.35
N GLY A 54 -7.71 -15.01 9.95
CA GLY A 54 -6.96 -15.29 11.17
C GLY A 54 -5.96 -16.44 11.07
N LYS A 55 -5.56 -16.84 9.85
CA LYS A 55 -4.53 -17.86 9.61
C LYS A 55 -3.28 -17.22 9.03
N SER A 56 -2.17 -17.92 9.18
CA SER A 56 -0.88 -17.48 8.67
C SER A 56 -0.34 -18.48 7.65
N CYS A 57 0.21 -17.95 6.58
CA CYS A 57 0.83 -18.69 5.49
C CYS A 57 2.21 -18.11 5.24
N THR A 58 3.23 -18.97 5.18
CA THR A 58 4.53 -18.60 4.63
C THR A 58 4.70 -19.23 3.26
N LEU A 59 5.24 -18.50 2.30
CA LEU A 59 5.54 -19.02 0.95
C LEU A 59 7.02 -18.81 0.66
N THR A 60 7.70 -19.83 0.15
CA THR A 60 9.09 -19.72 -0.31
C THR A 60 9.20 -20.22 -1.74
N GLY A 61 9.49 -19.35 -2.69
CA GLY A 61 9.63 -19.73 -4.11
C GLY A 61 8.33 -20.13 -4.80
N THR A 62 7.18 -19.87 -4.19
CA THR A 62 5.86 -20.30 -4.70
C THR A 62 5.42 -19.43 -5.88
N LYS A 63 4.83 -20.06 -6.90
CA LYS A 63 4.22 -19.38 -8.04
C LYS A 63 2.70 -19.56 -8.01
N VAL A 64 1.95 -18.46 -7.94
CA VAL A 64 0.49 -18.48 -7.98
C VAL A 64 0.02 -17.93 -9.32
N LYS A 65 -0.77 -18.72 -10.06
CA LYS A 65 -1.31 -18.31 -11.37
C LYS A 65 -2.55 -17.43 -11.23
N GLY A 66 -3.37 -17.69 -10.23
CA GLY A 66 -4.58 -16.92 -9.95
C GLY A 66 -4.33 -15.69 -9.08
N THR A 67 -5.43 -15.16 -8.55
CA THR A 67 -5.45 -14.09 -7.54
C THR A 67 -5.02 -14.64 -6.18
N VAL A 68 -4.27 -13.83 -5.42
CA VAL A 68 -3.94 -14.12 -4.02
C VAL A 68 -4.85 -13.29 -3.13
N THR A 69 -5.60 -13.95 -2.24
CA THR A 69 -6.46 -13.29 -1.27
C THR A 69 -5.96 -13.59 0.13
N VAL A 70 -5.65 -12.54 0.89
CA VAL A 70 -5.35 -12.61 2.31
C VAL A 70 -6.59 -12.12 3.04
N GLU A 71 -7.36 -13.05 3.62
CA GLU A 71 -8.62 -12.71 4.27
C GLU A 71 -8.42 -11.91 5.57
N PRO A 72 -9.48 -11.33 6.15
CA PRO A 72 -9.34 -10.47 7.33
C PRO A 72 -8.58 -11.11 8.50
N GLY A 73 -7.67 -10.34 9.09
CA GLY A 73 -6.79 -10.75 10.20
C GLY A 73 -5.79 -11.87 9.85
N ALA A 74 -5.71 -12.30 8.59
CA ALA A 74 -4.77 -13.31 8.14
C ALA A 74 -3.43 -12.69 7.75
N ASP A 75 -2.38 -13.52 7.76
CA ASP A 75 -1.02 -13.07 7.43
C ASP A 75 -0.42 -13.91 6.28
N LEU A 76 0.12 -13.21 5.28
CA LEU A 76 0.91 -13.83 4.23
C LEU A 76 2.33 -13.26 4.24
N VAL A 77 3.31 -14.13 4.49
CA VAL A 77 4.74 -13.81 4.40
C VAL A 77 5.34 -14.60 3.25
N ALA A 78 5.77 -13.94 2.18
CA ALA A 78 6.28 -14.59 0.98
C ALA A 78 7.69 -14.11 0.61
N ALA A 79 8.58 -15.07 0.33
CA ALA A 79 9.95 -14.81 -0.10
C ALA A 79 10.23 -15.51 -1.44
N GLY A 80 10.80 -14.80 -2.41
CA GLY A 80 11.14 -15.38 -3.72
C GLY A 80 9.91 -15.78 -4.55
N ALA A 81 8.73 -15.24 -4.26
CA ALA A 81 7.47 -15.71 -4.83
C ALA A 81 7.13 -15.02 -6.17
N THR A 82 6.19 -15.60 -6.92
CA THR A 82 5.61 -14.95 -8.11
C THR A 82 4.09 -15.05 -8.10
N PHE A 83 3.41 -13.91 -8.01
CA PHE A 83 1.97 -13.81 -8.11
C PHE A 83 1.60 -13.26 -9.48
N ASN A 84 1.00 -14.09 -10.34
CA ASN A 84 0.61 -13.68 -11.69
C ASN A 84 -0.71 -12.88 -11.72
N GLY A 85 -1.57 -13.08 -10.72
CA GLY A 85 -2.81 -12.32 -10.55
C GLY A 85 -2.63 -11.08 -9.67
N ALA A 86 -3.77 -10.51 -9.28
CA ALA A 86 -3.83 -9.47 -8.27
C ALA A 86 -3.61 -10.04 -6.86
N VAL A 87 -3.30 -9.17 -5.91
CA VAL A 87 -3.23 -9.48 -4.48
C VAL A 87 -4.26 -8.62 -3.76
N GLU A 88 -5.20 -9.25 -3.08
CA GLU A 88 -6.25 -8.60 -2.29
C GLU A 88 -5.99 -8.86 -0.80
N VAL A 89 -5.80 -7.80 -0.03
CA VAL A 89 -5.49 -7.87 1.41
C VAL A 89 -6.67 -7.32 2.20
N GLY A 90 -7.27 -8.16 3.04
CA GLY A 90 -8.45 -7.85 3.83
C GLY A 90 -8.20 -6.96 5.04
N ALA A 91 -9.25 -6.70 5.80
CA ALA A 91 -9.18 -5.86 6.99
C ALA A 91 -8.27 -6.49 8.06
N ASP A 92 -7.38 -5.71 8.67
CA ASP A 92 -6.41 -6.17 9.68
C ASP A 92 -5.46 -7.29 9.21
N ALA A 93 -5.49 -7.64 7.92
CA ALA A 93 -4.59 -8.62 7.36
C ALA A 93 -3.19 -8.02 7.13
N TYR A 94 -2.17 -8.87 7.10
CA TYR A 94 -0.79 -8.47 6.85
C TYR A 94 -0.23 -9.15 5.60
N LEU A 95 0.48 -8.37 4.80
CA LEU A 95 1.20 -8.84 3.62
C LEU A 95 2.67 -8.43 3.74
N ASP A 96 3.56 -9.41 3.71
CA ASP A 96 5.01 -9.21 3.74
C ASP A 96 5.65 -9.92 2.56
N LEU A 97 6.23 -9.14 1.65
CA LEU A 97 6.83 -9.63 0.41
C LEU A 97 8.31 -9.26 0.37
N THR A 98 9.17 -10.26 0.28
CA THR A 98 10.61 -10.11 0.04
C THR A 98 10.97 -10.79 -1.28
N ASP A 99 11.77 -10.13 -2.13
CA ASP A 99 12.22 -10.69 -3.43
C ASP A 99 11.07 -11.33 -4.24
N THR A 100 9.93 -10.64 -4.30
CA THR A 100 8.71 -11.19 -4.88
C THR A 100 8.26 -10.38 -6.09
N THR A 101 7.63 -11.05 -7.07
CA THR A 101 7.00 -10.37 -8.21
C THR A 101 5.49 -10.51 -8.15
N VAL A 102 4.79 -9.37 -8.13
CA VAL A 102 3.34 -9.25 -8.31
C VAL A 102 3.06 -8.66 -9.69
N LYS A 103 2.44 -9.44 -10.59
CA LYS A 103 2.12 -8.97 -11.95
C LYS A 103 0.82 -8.18 -12.01
N GLY A 104 -0.13 -8.45 -11.11
CA GLY A 104 -1.38 -7.71 -10.99
C GLY A 104 -1.26 -6.47 -10.11
N ALA A 105 -2.42 -5.92 -9.76
CA ALA A 105 -2.55 -4.86 -8.76
C ALA A 105 -2.47 -5.44 -7.33
N LEU A 106 -2.11 -4.59 -6.38
CA LEU A 106 -2.13 -4.89 -4.94
C LEU A 106 -3.14 -3.96 -4.28
N ASN A 107 -4.20 -4.53 -3.71
CA ASN A 107 -5.29 -3.78 -3.09
C ASN A 107 -5.42 -4.17 -1.61
N ALA A 108 -5.07 -3.26 -0.71
CA ALA A 108 -5.19 -3.41 0.73
C ALA A 108 -6.40 -2.63 1.27
N ARG A 109 -7.42 -3.36 1.72
CA ARG A 109 -8.70 -2.81 2.19
C ARG A 109 -8.74 -2.80 3.70
N SER A 110 -8.20 -1.72 4.27
CA SER A 110 -8.04 -1.56 5.73
C SER A 110 -7.17 -2.64 6.38
N ALA A 111 -6.10 -3.05 5.68
CA ALA A 111 -5.11 -3.98 6.18
C ALA A 111 -4.40 -3.44 7.44
N PHE A 112 -3.75 -4.32 8.19
CA PHE A 112 -2.78 -3.90 9.20
C PHE A 112 -1.61 -3.17 8.52
N GLY A 113 -1.08 -3.78 7.46
CA GLY A 113 -0.04 -3.18 6.63
C GLY A 113 0.42 -4.05 5.48
N THR A 114 1.20 -3.46 4.60
CA THR A 114 1.88 -4.11 3.48
C THR A 114 3.35 -3.73 3.51
N HIS A 115 4.21 -4.72 3.67
CA HIS A 115 5.66 -4.59 3.62
C HIS A 115 6.18 -5.16 2.29
N LEU A 116 6.95 -4.36 1.55
CA LEU A 116 7.54 -4.70 0.27
C LEU A 116 9.04 -4.44 0.36
N GLU A 117 9.84 -5.49 0.28
CA GLU A 117 11.30 -5.42 0.27
C GLU A 117 11.81 -6.12 -0.99
N GLU A 118 12.67 -5.44 -1.76
CA GLU A 118 13.22 -5.97 -3.02
C GLU A 118 12.13 -6.51 -3.97
N THR A 119 10.94 -5.91 -3.93
CA THR A 119 9.74 -6.48 -4.55
C THR A 119 9.34 -5.69 -5.78
N THR A 120 8.90 -6.41 -6.82
CA THR A 120 8.37 -5.81 -8.05
C THR A 120 6.85 -5.93 -8.07
N VAL A 121 6.14 -4.79 -8.09
CA VAL A 121 4.69 -4.74 -8.33
C VAL A 121 4.42 -4.06 -9.66
N LYS A 122 3.86 -4.79 -10.63
CA LYS A 122 3.60 -4.27 -11.98
C LYS A 122 2.29 -3.48 -12.09
N GLY A 123 1.29 -3.86 -11.32
CA GLY A 123 0.03 -3.11 -11.22
C GLY A 123 0.14 -1.92 -10.28
N GLY A 124 -0.99 -1.24 -10.08
CA GLY A 124 -1.11 -0.20 -9.06
C GLY A 124 -1.19 -0.78 -7.65
N ILE A 125 -0.81 0.03 -6.67
CA ILE A 125 -0.94 -0.25 -5.25
C ILE A 125 -1.98 0.71 -4.67
N SER A 126 -3.00 0.19 -4.00
CA SER A 126 -3.99 0.98 -3.28
C SER A 126 -4.15 0.44 -1.86
N ALA A 127 -3.86 1.27 -0.86
CA ALA A 127 -4.07 0.97 0.55
C ALA A 127 -5.03 2.00 1.15
N GLN A 128 -6.20 1.56 1.59
CA GLN A 128 -7.26 2.44 2.13
C GLN A 128 -7.05 2.84 3.59
N ARG A 129 -6.38 1.97 4.36
CA ARG A 129 -5.87 2.16 5.73
C ARG A 129 -4.73 1.17 5.96
N GLY A 130 -3.99 1.35 7.05
CA GLY A 130 -2.82 0.56 7.38
C GLY A 130 -1.56 1.13 6.73
N PHE A 131 -0.40 0.60 7.09
CA PHE A 131 0.85 1.11 6.52
C PHE A 131 1.17 0.49 5.16
N VAL A 132 1.84 1.26 4.31
CA VAL A 132 2.61 0.76 3.17
C VAL A 132 4.06 1.12 3.44
N TYR A 133 4.88 0.09 3.61
CA TYR A 133 6.32 0.21 3.83
C TYR A 133 7.05 -0.46 2.67
N ALA A 134 7.59 0.33 1.75
CA ALA A 134 8.27 -0.14 0.55
C ALA A 134 9.75 0.26 0.57
N VAL A 135 10.62 -0.74 0.48
CA VAL A 135 12.08 -0.59 0.52
C VAL A 135 12.68 -1.31 -0.68
N ASP A 136 13.63 -0.66 -1.35
CA ASP A 136 14.42 -1.21 -2.46
C ASP A 136 13.57 -1.89 -3.55
N SER A 137 12.38 -1.34 -3.80
CA SER A 137 11.34 -1.98 -4.60
C SER A 137 11.10 -1.27 -5.94
N THR A 138 10.52 -2.01 -6.90
CA THR A 138 10.12 -1.49 -8.21
C THR A 138 8.60 -1.49 -8.34
N LEU A 139 8.00 -0.30 -8.35
CA LEU A 139 6.55 -0.10 -8.34
C LEU A 139 6.12 0.54 -9.68
N ALA A 140 5.68 -0.28 -10.63
CA ALA A 140 5.43 0.20 -11.99
C ALA A 140 4.12 0.98 -12.13
N GLY A 141 3.10 0.62 -11.33
CA GLY A 141 1.83 1.34 -11.29
C GLY A 141 1.86 2.57 -10.38
N ALA A 142 0.73 3.26 -10.29
CA ALA A 142 0.53 4.29 -9.29
C ALA A 142 0.43 3.67 -7.89
N VAL A 143 0.95 4.36 -6.89
CA VAL A 143 0.89 3.98 -5.47
C VAL A 143 0.03 5.00 -4.74
N LYS A 144 -1.05 4.54 -4.11
CA LYS A 144 -1.93 5.35 -3.29
C LYS A 144 -2.04 4.75 -1.88
N GLY A 145 -1.64 5.50 -0.86
CA GLY A 145 -1.87 5.19 0.54
C GLY A 145 -2.80 6.22 1.18
N GLU A 146 -3.84 5.74 1.84
CA GLU A 146 -4.84 6.55 2.54
C GLU A 146 -4.95 6.15 4.01
N ALA A 147 -5.22 7.11 4.89
CA ALA A 147 -5.58 6.88 6.29
C ALA A 147 -4.70 5.85 7.04
N GLY A 148 -3.38 5.91 6.82
CA GLY A 148 -2.38 5.04 7.45
C GLY A 148 -1.00 5.67 7.48
N GLU A 149 0.05 4.91 7.21
CA GLU A 149 1.44 5.38 7.09
C GLU A 149 1.96 5.02 5.69
N LEU A 150 2.63 5.94 5.01
CA LEU A 150 3.24 5.67 3.70
C LEU A 150 4.72 5.99 3.77
N TYR A 151 5.55 4.96 3.60
CA TYR A 151 7.00 5.10 3.65
C TYR A 151 7.62 4.37 2.45
N VAL A 152 8.39 5.11 1.66
CA VAL A 152 9.04 4.61 0.44
C VAL A 152 10.51 4.98 0.50
N SER A 153 11.39 3.98 0.45
CA SER A 153 12.84 4.17 0.50
C SER A 153 13.56 3.35 -0.58
N GLY A 154 14.63 3.89 -1.16
CA GLY A 154 15.49 3.16 -2.12
C GLY A 154 14.75 2.66 -3.38
N SER A 155 13.55 3.19 -3.65
CA SER A 155 12.59 2.55 -4.56
C SER A 155 12.42 3.32 -5.87
N THR A 156 12.01 2.61 -6.92
CA THR A 156 11.69 3.21 -8.22
C THR A 156 10.20 3.08 -8.52
N LEU A 157 9.57 4.20 -8.86
CA LEU A 157 8.14 4.31 -9.12
C LEU A 157 7.95 4.84 -10.53
N SER A 158 7.35 4.03 -11.41
CA SER A 158 7.03 4.49 -12.78
C SER A 158 5.72 5.28 -12.84
N GLY A 159 4.81 5.06 -11.88
CA GLY A 159 3.56 5.80 -11.72
C GLY A 159 3.69 7.00 -10.77
N SER A 160 2.54 7.56 -10.40
CA SER A 160 2.44 8.60 -9.37
C SER A 160 2.49 7.99 -7.96
N LEU A 161 2.93 8.78 -6.99
CA LEU A 161 2.87 8.46 -5.57
C LEU A 161 1.88 9.43 -4.89
N THR A 162 0.91 8.89 -4.15
CA THR A 162 -0.10 9.68 -3.45
C THR A 162 -0.26 9.20 -2.03
N GLY A 163 0.00 10.10 -1.08
CA GLY A 163 -0.35 9.94 0.33
C GLY A 163 -1.47 10.91 0.70
N GLU A 164 -2.62 10.38 1.13
CA GLU A 164 -3.81 11.18 1.41
C GLU A 164 -4.37 10.87 2.80
N SER A 165 -4.51 11.91 3.64
CA SER A 165 -5.02 11.78 5.01
C SER A 165 -4.26 10.73 5.84
N ASN A 166 -2.97 10.53 5.56
CA ASN A 166 -2.12 9.63 6.30
C ASN A 166 -1.67 10.27 7.63
N GLN A 167 -1.06 9.49 8.49
CA GLN A 167 -0.21 10.03 9.54
C GLN A 167 0.97 10.77 8.90
N TYR A 168 1.72 10.11 8.03
CA TYR A 168 2.78 10.73 7.25
C TYR A 168 2.95 10.09 5.88
N THR A 169 3.71 10.77 5.03
CA THR A 169 4.16 10.25 3.75
C THR A 169 5.60 10.66 3.55
N ASP A 170 6.48 9.67 3.70
CA ASP A 170 7.92 9.87 3.72
C ASP A 170 8.54 9.13 2.53
N VAL A 171 9.40 9.85 1.80
CA VAL A 171 10.04 9.37 0.57
C VAL A 171 11.52 9.66 0.67
N TYR A 172 12.33 8.60 0.62
CA TYR A 172 13.78 8.63 0.77
C TYR A 172 14.47 7.95 -0.40
N ASP A 173 15.54 8.54 -0.92
CA ASP A 173 16.43 7.92 -1.92
C ASP A 173 15.68 7.19 -3.04
N SER A 174 14.62 7.82 -3.55
CA SER A 174 13.67 7.17 -4.46
C SER A 174 13.45 8.01 -5.71
N SER A 175 13.11 7.34 -6.81
CA SER A 175 12.75 7.98 -8.08
C SER A 175 11.27 7.79 -8.38
N VAL A 176 10.52 8.87 -8.53
CA VAL A 176 9.11 8.90 -8.90
C VAL A 176 8.99 9.55 -10.28
N LYS A 177 8.70 8.74 -11.30
CA LYS A 177 8.50 9.23 -12.67
C LYS A 177 7.18 10.01 -12.82
N GLY A 178 6.16 9.65 -12.05
CA GLY A 178 4.89 10.36 -12.02
C GLY A 178 4.90 11.61 -11.15
N ALA A 179 3.71 12.08 -10.80
CA ALA A 179 3.52 13.13 -9.81
C ALA A 179 3.65 12.59 -8.37
N LEU A 180 4.02 13.45 -7.43
CA LEU A 180 3.96 13.21 -5.99
C LEU A 180 2.90 14.12 -5.38
N THR A 181 1.92 13.52 -4.68
CA THR A 181 0.90 14.27 -3.92
C THR A 181 0.92 13.80 -2.47
N VAL A 182 1.09 14.74 -1.55
CA VAL A 182 1.01 14.52 -0.11
C VAL A 182 -0.01 15.50 0.45
N SER A 183 -1.17 15.00 0.87
CA SER A 183 -2.26 15.87 1.28
C SER A 183 -2.98 15.42 2.54
N GLY A 184 -3.24 16.38 3.45
CA GLY A 184 -4.04 16.13 4.64
C GLY A 184 -3.34 15.28 5.71
N ASN A 185 -2.01 15.12 5.64
CA ASN A 185 -1.30 14.28 6.60
C ASN A 185 -1.21 14.94 7.98
N THR A 186 -1.42 14.16 9.05
CA THR A 186 -1.49 14.70 10.42
C THR A 186 -0.13 14.95 11.07
N LEU A 187 0.90 14.19 10.67
CA LEU A 187 2.31 14.32 11.07
C LEU A 187 3.20 14.78 9.90
N GLY A 188 2.57 15.19 8.79
CA GLY A 188 3.22 15.78 7.63
C GLY A 188 3.93 14.79 6.72
N GLY A 189 5.19 15.05 6.39
CA GLY A 189 5.92 14.24 5.41
C GLY A 189 7.33 14.72 5.07
N ILE A 190 8.12 13.80 4.54
CA ILE A 190 9.52 14.01 4.16
C ILE A 190 9.72 13.65 2.69
N LEU A 191 10.49 14.47 1.97
CA LEU A 191 11.01 14.14 0.66
C LEU A 191 12.51 14.37 0.65
N CYS A 192 13.28 13.30 0.72
CA CYS A 192 14.72 13.36 0.92
C CYS A 192 15.48 12.59 -0.15
N ALA A 193 16.55 13.20 -0.68
CA ALA A 193 17.48 12.59 -1.62
C ALA A 193 16.78 11.91 -2.82
N SER A 194 15.63 12.45 -3.23
CA SER A 194 14.71 11.79 -4.15
C SER A 194 14.52 12.61 -5.43
N GLU A 195 14.13 11.93 -6.49
CA GLU A 195 13.80 12.53 -7.78
C GLU A 195 12.29 12.39 -8.06
N VAL A 196 11.60 13.49 -8.33
CA VAL A 196 10.20 13.47 -8.79
C VAL A 196 10.12 14.15 -10.15
N HIS A 197 9.78 13.42 -11.21
CA HIS A 197 9.77 13.96 -12.57
C HIS A 197 8.49 14.75 -12.87
N GLY A 198 7.36 14.32 -12.31
CA GLY A 198 6.08 15.04 -12.42
C GLY A 198 5.99 16.23 -11.47
N ASN A 199 4.79 16.79 -11.35
CA ASN A 199 4.50 17.84 -10.38
C ASN A 199 4.50 17.29 -8.96
N THR A 200 4.90 18.13 -8.01
CA THR A 200 4.93 17.81 -6.58
C THR A 200 3.96 18.71 -5.82
N VAL A 201 3.08 18.11 -5.03
CA VAL A 201 2.05 18.81 -4.27
C VAL A 201 2.11 18.41 -2.80
N TYR A 202 2.22 19.40 -1.93
CA TYR A 202 2.05 19.31 -0.49
C TYR A 202 0.89 20.21 -0.06
N LYS A 203 -0.24 19.61 0.32
CA LYS A 203 -1.48 20.34 0.58
C LYS A 203 -2.11 20.01 1.94
N ASP A 204 -2.51 21.02 2.70
CA ASP A 204 -3.30 20.86 3.94
C ASP A 204 -2.67 19.91 4.98
N ASN A 205 -1.34 19.75 4.96
CA ASN A 205 -0.61 18.92 5.92
C ASN A 205 -0.34 19.67 7.23
N LYS A 206 -0.15 18.90 8.30
CA LYS A 206 0.07 19.39 9.66
C LYS A 206 1.46 18.99 10.18
N ASP A 207 1.79 19.47 11.37
CA ASP A 207 3.02 19.19 12.12
C ASP A 207 4.31 19.68 11.44
N ALA A 208 4.89 18.90 10.52
CA ALA A 208 6.16 19.23 9.87
C ALA A 208 6.26 18.71 8.42
N LEU A 209 6.78 19.55 7.52
CA LEU A 209 7.14 19.16 6.17
C LEU A 209 8.63 19.43 5.94
N GLN A 210 9.38 18.41 5.55
CA GLN A 210 10.80 18.52 5.21
C GLN A 210 10.99 18.15 3.74
N LEU A 211 11.13 19.18 2.90
CA LEU A 211 11.30 19.04 1.45
C LEU A 211 12.79 19.25 1.13
N GLY A 212 13.54 18.16 1.23
CA GLY A 212 15.00 18.12 1.17
C GLY A 212 15.70 18.79 2.35
N GLY A 213 17.04 18.70 2.34
CA GLY A 213 17.92 19.35 3.32
C GLY A 213 17.82 18.79 4.74
N GLU A 214 18.81 19.13 5.55
CA GLU A 214 18.81 18.78 6.97
C GLU A 214 17.64 19.49 7.67
N GLY A 215 16.84 18.76 8.43
CA GLY A 215 15.62 19.33 9.02
C GLY A 215 15.21 18.66 10.33
N LEU A 216 14.04 19.09 10.81
CA LEU A 216 13.50 18.70 12.11
C LEU A 216 13.12 17.21 12.19
N LEU A 217 12.80 16.60 11.04
CA LEU A 217 12.30 15.23 10.98
C LEU A 217 13.41 14.21 10.70
N GLY A 218 14.59 14.64 10.25
CA GLY A 218 15.73 13.75 10.04
C GLY A 218 16.85 14.37 9.21
N SER A 219 17.95 13.64 9.08
CA SER A 219 19.05 14.06 8.21
C SER A 219 18.71 13.80 6.74
N CYS A 220 19.02 14.75 5.87
CA CYS A 220 18.89 14.60 4.43
C CYS A 220 20.11 15.15 3.70
N ARG A 221 21.11 14.28 3.56
CA ARG A 221 22.41 14.65 2.97
C ARG A 221 22.38 14.77 1.46
N GLY A 222 21.50 14.02 0.79
CA GLY A 222 21.32 14.08 -0.67
C GLY A 222 20.44 15.26 -1.09
N ALA A 223 20.71 15.81 -2.27
CA ALA A 223 19.84 16.81 -2.87
C ALA A 223 18.56 16.15 -3.40
N THR A 224 17.43 16.84 -3.26
CA THR A 224 16.15 16.44 -3.87
C THR A 224 15.97 17.17 -5.20
N TYR A 225 15.47 16.48 -6.23
CA TYR A 225 15.21 17.08 -7.55
C TYR A 225 13.75 16.93 -7.95
N LEU A 226 13.11 18.06 -8.27
CA LEU A 226 11.74 18.13 -8.77
C LEU A 226 11.76 18.62 -10.22
N GLY A 227 11.39 17.73 -11.15
CA GLY A 227 11.33 18.00 -12.58
C GLY A 227 10.17 18.91 -12.98
N GLY A 228 9.05 18.83 -12.27
CA GLY A 228 7.86 19.66 -12.46
C GLY A 228 7.78 20.87 -11.51
N ASP A 229 6.57 21.40 -11.38
CA ASP A 229 6.24 22.46 -10.44
C ASP A 229 6.10 21.91 -9.01
N LEU A 230 6.44 22.74 -8.02
CA LEU A 230 6.19 22.47 -6.60
C LEU A 230 5.07 23.37 -6.08
N ALA A 231 4.01 22.76 -5.56
CA ALA A 231 2.96 23.45 -4.83
C ALA A 231 2.98 23.05 -3.35
N VAL A 232 3.17 24.02 -2.47
CA VAL A 232 3.07 23.90 -1.01
C VAL A 232 1.95 24.83 -0.57
N THR A 233 0.75 24.31 -0.34
CA THR A 233 -0.46 25.14 -0.16
C THR A 233 -1.31 24.74 1.02
N GLY A 234 -1.83 25.70 1.78
CA GLY A 234 -2.82 25.43 2.84
C GLY A 234 -2.26 24.65 4.05
N ASN A 235 -0.94 24.44 4.12
CA ASN A 235 -0.36 23.63 5.19
C ASN A 235 -0.33 24.40 6.51
N THR A 236 -0.68 23.74 7.60
CA THR A 236 -0.46 24.24 8.97
C THR A 236 0.80 23.64 9.60
N ALA A 237 1.61 22.95 8.80
CA ALA A 237 2.87 22.35 9.18
C ALA A 237 4.00 23.39 9.24
N ASN A 238 5.02 23.12 10.05
CA ASN A 238 6.31 23.78 9.92
C ASN A 238 6.99 23.26 8.65
N ALA A 239 6.79 23.96 7.53
CA ALA A 239 7.32 23.56 6.23
C ALA A 239 8.68 24.20 5.93
N VAL A 240 9.64 23.37 5.54
CA VAL A 240 10.97 23.77 5.08
C VAL A 240 11.23 23.18 3.70
N LEU A 241 11.68 24.02 2.77
CA LEU A 241 12.25 23.65 1.48
C LEU A 241 13.73 23.98 1.51
N ASP A 242 14.59 22.96 1.49
CA ASP A 242 16.04 23.16 1.46
C ASP A 242 16.73 22.05 0.67
N ASN A 243 17.96 22.30 0.21
CA ASN A 243 18.75 21.39 -0.63
C ASN A 243 17.93 20.70 -1.75
N THR A 244 16.97 21.44 -2.31
CA THR A 244 16.01 20.95 -3.29
C THR A 244 16.08 21.81 -4.54
N ILE A 245 16.14 21.17 -5.70
CA ILE A 245 16.14 21.82 -7.01
C ILE A 245 14.76 21.65 -7.64
N VAL A 246 14.01 22.74 -7.74
CA VAL A 246 12.73 22.80 -8.45
C VAL A 246 12.98 23.34 -9.84
N ARG A 247 12.81 22.49 -10.86
CA ARG A 247 12.97 22.88 -12.27
C ARG A 247 11.78 23.72 -12.76
N GLY A 248 10.58 23.45 -12.26
CA GLY A 248 9.40 24.28 -12.49
C GLY A 248 9.33 25.52 -11.58
N GLY A 249 8.12 26.04 -11.41
CA GLY A 249 7.79 27.10 -10.46
C GLY A 249 7.50 26.60 -9.05
N LEU A 250 7.45 27.54 -8.10
CA LEU A 250 7.05 27.31 -6.72
C LEU A 250 5.76 28.08 -6.43
N THR A 251 4.73 27.38 -5.96
CA THR A 251 3.52 28.00 -5.38
C THR A 251 3.50 27.76 -3.87
N ALA A 252 3.62 28.83 -3.08
CA ALA A 252 3.67 28.80 -1.62
C ALA A 252 2.55 29.68 -1.01
N THR A 253 1.30 29.23 -1.10
CA THR A 253 0.13 30.06 -0.73
C THR A 253 -0.67 29.48 0.42
N GLY A 254 -1.12 30.33 1.36
CA GLY A 254 -2.03 29.94 2.43
C GLY A 254 -1.40 29.02 3.48
N ASN A 255 -0.08 28.95 3.58
CA ASN A 255 0.60 28.17 4.62
C ASN A 255 0.70 28.99 5.92
N THR A 256 0.46 28.35 7.06
CA THR A 256 0.58 28.96 8.38
C THR A 256 1.36 28.03 9.33
N PRO A 257 2.66 28.30 9.63
CA PRO A 257 3.47 29.42 9.16
C PRO A 257 3.77 29.36 7.65
N VAL A 258 4.23 30.48 7.08
CA VAL A 258 4.70 30.55 5.69
C VAL A 258 5.86 29.57 5.44
N LEU A 259 5.99 29.10 4.19
CA LEU A 259 7.06 28.18 3.81
C LEU A 259 8.44 28.81 4.07
N LYS A 260 9.30 28.09 4.79
CA LYS A 260 10.70 28.48 4.99
C LYS A 260 11.55 27.92 3.84
N VAL A 261 12.28 28.78 3.16
CA VAL A 261 13.18 28.41 2.06
C VAL A 261 14.62 28.55 2.53
N GLY A 262 15.37 27.46 2.51
CA GLY A 262 16.78 27.41 2.90
C GLY A 262 17.74 27.84 1.79
N ASP A 263 18.98 28.12 2.17
CA ASP A 263 20.00 28.69 1.28
C ASP A 263 20.40 27.75 0.12
N LEU A 264 20.15 26.44 0.25
CA LEU A 264 20.47 25.45 -0.77
C LEU A 264 19.28 25.13 -1.70
N ALA A 265 18.09 25.67 -1.42
CA ALA A 265 16.95 25.56 -2.31
C ALA A 265 17.16 26.38 -3.59
N ARG A 266 16.80 25.79 -4.73
CA ARG A 266 16.89 26.45 -6.06
C ARG A 266 15.58 26.26 -6.80
N VAL A 267 14.87 27.36 -7.05
CA VAL A 267 13.67 27.38 -7.90
C VAL A 267 14.03 28.05 -9.22
N ARG A 268 13.80 27.36 -10.35
CA ARG A 268 14.14 27.88 -11.68
C ARG A 268 13.01 28.69 -12.31
N GLY A 269 11.76 28.31 -12.05
CA GLY A 269 10.57 29.01 -12.52
C GLY A 269 10.13 30.14 -11.58
N THR A 270 8.92 30.64 -11.82
CA THR A 270 8.31 31.70 -11.02
C THR A 270 7.98 31.20 -9.62
N THR A 271 8.26 32.03 -8.61
CA THR A 271 7.79 31.83 -7.24
C THR A 271 6.54 32.69 -7.00
N THR A 272 5.46 32.09 -6.54
CA THR A 272 4.18 32.73 -6.21
C THR A 272 3.82 32.46 -4.76
N GLY A 273 3.37 33.48 -4.03
CA GLY A 273 2.98 33.38 -2.62
C GLY A 273 4.03 33.90 -1.65
N GLU A 274 3.83 33.62 -0.36
CA GLU A 274 4.65 34.16 0.73
C GLU A 274 5.64 33.09 1.23
N THR A 275 6.91 33.48 1.32
CA THR A 275 7.99 32.64 1.84
C THR A 275 8.86 33.43 2.81
N ALA A 276 9.50 32.74 3.75
CA ALA A 276 10.53 33.33 4.62
C ALA A 276 11.86 32.60 4.43
N ALA A 277 12.98 33.26 4.68
CA ALA A 277 14.27 32.58 4.74
C ALA A 277 14.32 31.62 5.94
N ALA A 278 14.82 30.40 5.75
CA ALA A 278 15.11 29.50 6.85
C ALA A 278 16.34 30.03 7.61
N GLY A 279 16.13 30.85 8.66
CA GLY A 279 17.25 31.38 9.44
C GLY A 279 18.13 30.28 10.04
N ALA A 280 19.44 30.52 10.15
CA ALA A 280 20.45 29.59 10.69
C ALA A 280 20.17 29.05 12.12
N SER A 281 19.16 29.61 12.80
CA SER A 281 18.74 29.25 14.16
C SER A 281 17.56 28.27 14.21
N ALA A 282 16.81 28.04 13.12
CA ALA A 282 15.72 27.06 13.11
C ALA A 282 16.24 25.61 13.21
N ALA A 283 17.51 25.39 12.84
CA ALA A 283 18.21 24.12 12.96
C ALA A 283 18.62 23.76 14.41
N ARG A 284 18.52 24.67 15.39
CA ARG A 284 19.02 24.44 16.76
C ARG A 284 17.96 24.37 17.85
N SER A 285 16.72 24.80 17.59
CA SER A 285 15.75 25.07 18.66
C SER A 285 14.66 24.01 18.86
N ALA A 286 14.63 22.95 18.07
CA ALA A 286 13.71 21.84 18.30
C ALA A 286 14.44 20.51 18.13
N ARG A 287 15.30 20.18 19.10
CA ARG A 287 15.69 18.80 19.39
C ARG A 287 14.49 18.06 20.00
N ALA A 288 13.35 18.02 19.30
CA ALA A 288 12.55 16.82 19.38
C ALA A 288 13.45 15.70 18.82
N ALA A 289 13.47 14.53 19.44
CA ALA A 289 14.24 13.42 18.89
C ALA A 289 13.82 13.24 17.43
N VAL A 290 14.79 13.18 16.51
CA VAL A 290 14.54 12.79 15.11
C VAL A 290 13.71 11.52 15.16
N GLN A 291 12.49 11.56 14.62
CA GLN A 291 11.62 10.38 14.61
C GLN A 291 12.14 9.43 13.54
N ASP A 292 12.66 8.29 13.96
CA ASP A 292 13.06 7.22 13.04
C ASP A 292 11.81 6.42 12.61
N ARG A 293 10.94 7.09 11.84
CA ARG A 293 9.67 6.50 11.36
C ARG A 293 9.91 5.25 10.51
N GLY A 294 11.02 5.21 9.78
CA GLY A 294 11.44 4.04 9.01
C GLY A 294 11.79 2.86 9.94
N GLY A 295 12.63 3.10 10.95
CA GLY A 295 12.96 2.09 11.96
C GLY A 295 11.75 1.62 12.77
N GLU A 296 10.83 2.52 13.12
CA GLU A 296 9.57 2.20 13.79
C GLU A 296 8.66 1.31 12.93
N LEU A 297 8.52 1.62 11.63
CA LEU A 297 7.77 0.76 10.69
C LEU A 297 8.45 -0.58 10.46
N ALA A 298 9.78 -0.60 10.34
CA ALA A 298 10.54 -1.84 10.19
C ALA A 298 10.35 -2.76 11.40
N ALA A 299 10.42 -2.21 12.61
CA ALA A 299 10.17 -2.95 13.84
C ALA A 299 8.73 -3.50 13.90
N LYS A 300 7.73 -2.67 13.54
CA LYS A 300 6.32 -3.06 13.47
C LYS A 300 6.06 -4.16 12.43
N ALA A 301 6.68 -4.07 11.27
CA ALA A 301 6.60 -5.07 10.21
C ALA A 301 7.25 -6.39 10.64
N GLU A 302 8.46 -6.35 11.20
CA GLU A 302 9.17 -7.56 11.64
C GLU A 302 8.45 -8.23 12.82
N GLU A 303 7.85 -7.48 13.76
CA GLU A 303 7.05 -8.06 14.83
C GLU A 303 5.88 -8.88 14.27
N ARG A 304 5.10 -8.31 13.34
CA ARG A 304 3.96 -9.01 12.72
C ARG A 304 4.43 -10.18 11.86
N ALA A 305 5.52 -10.02 11.11
CA ALA A 305 6.12 -11.08 10.30
C ALA A 305 6.61 -12.25 11.16
N ALA A 306 7.26 -11.96 12.29
CA ALA A 306 7.74 -12.97 13.22
C ALA A 306 6.57 -13.78 13.81
N ALA A 307 5.49 -13.11 14.21
CA ALA A 307 4.26 -13.76 14.68
C ALA A 307 3.63 -14.64 13.57
N ALA A 308 3.46 -14.10 12.37
CA ALA A 308 2.92 -14.83 11.22
C ALA A 308 3.75 -16.09 10.88
N ARG A 309 5.08 -15.96 10.86
CA ARG A 309 6.00 -17.08 10.63
C ARG A 309 5.91 -18.11 11.76
N ALA A 310 5.72 -17.71 13.01
CA ALA A 310 5.54 -18.62 14.14
C ALA A 310 4.22 -19.41 14.03
N ASP A 311 3.13 -18.73 13.71
CA ASP A 311 1.81 -19.35 13.53
C ASP A 311 1.79 -20.31 12.34
N ALA A 312 2.43 -19.95 11.23
CA ALA A 312 2.57 -20.82 10.07
C ALA A 312 3.37 -22.10 10.43
N ARG A 313 4.51 -21.96 11.11
CA ARG A 313 5.29 -23.11 11.59
C ARG A 313 4.49 -24.01 12.53
N ALA A 314 3.69 -23.45 13.42
CA ALA A 314 2.82 -24.20 14.33
C ALA A 314 1.72 -24.97 13.58
N ALA A 315 1.21 -24.42 12.47
CA ALA A 315 0.26 -25.10 11.60
C ALA A 315 0.90 -26.20 10.72
N GLY A 316 2.23 -26.21 10.60
CA GLY A 316 2.98 -27.21 9.86
C GLY A 316 3.03 -26.96 8.36
N LYS A 317 3.26 -28.02 7.55
CA LYS A 317 3.35 -27.88 6.09
C LYS A 317 1.99 -27.59 5.48
N SER A 318 1.97 -26.59 4.59
CA SER A 318 0.81 -26.28 3.80
C SER A 318 0.53 -27.38 2.76
N ARG A 319 -0.74 -27.55 2.39
CA ARG A 319 -1.19 -28.56 1.41
C ARG A 319 -1.23 -27.97 -0.02
N LEU A 320 -0.16 -27.29 -0.41
CA LEU A 320 0.02 -26.65 -1.73
C LEU A 320 0.59 -27.61 -2.79
#